data_AF-A0A257WIY0-F1
#
_entry.id   AF-A0A257WIY0-F1
#
_cell.length_a   1.000
_cell.length_b   1.000
_cell.length_c   1.000
_cell.angle_alpha   90.00
_cell.angle_beta   90.00
_cell.angle_gamma   90.00
#
_symmetry.space_group_name_H-M   'P 1'
#
loop_
_entity.id
_entity.type
_entity.pdbx_description
1 polymer ?
#
loop_
_entity_poly.entity_id
_entity_poly.type
_entity_poly.pdbx_seq_one_letter_code
_entity_poly.pdbx_strand_id
1 'polypeptide(L)' 'TTIFRANSRKFEIVAENHLGHEGYATIAISNGQIFLRTAEDLNGRRQEFLYCLGATPAF' A
#
# COMPACT_ATOMS: atom_id res chain seq x y z
N THR A 1 4.57 0.19 4.56
CA THR A 1 3.19 -0.33 4.51
C THR A 1 3.05 -1.47 5.49
N THR A 2 2.01 -1.46 6.32
CA THR A 2 1.82 -2.44 7.39
C THR A 2 0.55 -3.24 7.12
N ILE A 3 0.65 -4.57 7.19
CA ILE A 3 -0.48 -5.49 7.11
C ILE A 3 -0.82 -5.88 8.54
N PHE A 4 -2.05 -5.60 8.97
CA PHE A 4 -2.54 -5.95 10.30
C PHE A 4 -3.81 -6.79 10.22
N ARG A 5 -4.04 -7.60 11.25
CA ARG A 5 -5.23 -8.45 11.33
C ARG A 5 -6.44 -7.59 11.69
N ALA A 6 -7.52 -7.72 10.93
CA ALA A 6 -8.82 -7.11 11.26
C ALA A 6 -9.43 -7.79 12.49
N ASN A 7 -9.05 -7.34 13.68
CA ASN A 7 -9.54 -7.82 14.97
C ASN A 7 -9.92 -6.64 15.86
N SER A 8 -11.17 -6.56 16.28
CA SER A 8 -11.67 -5.44 17.10
C SER A 8 -11.21 -5.47 18.56
N ARG A 9 -10.65 -6.59 19.04
CA ARG A 9 -10.24 -6.77 20.45
C ARG A 9 -8.77 -6.44 20.70
N LYS A 10 -7.92 -6.57 19.69
CA LYS A 10 -6.48 -6.31 19.79
C LYS A 10 -5.90 -5.91 18.44
N PHE A 11 -4.89 -5.05 18.49
CA PHE A 11 -4.05 -4.76 17.33
C PHE A 11 -2.97 -5.85 17.18
N GLU A 12 -2.78 -6.32 15.95
CA GLU A 12 -1.79 -7.35 15.62
C GLU A 12 -1.23 -7.08 14.22
N ILE A 13 0.07 -6.79 14.13
CA ILE A 13 0.80 -6.69 12.86
C ILE A 13 1.11 -8.11 12.37
N VAL A 14 0.83 -8.37 11.10
CA VAL A 14 1.05 -9.66 10.44
C VAL A 14 2.28 -9.62 9.54
N ALA A 15 2.52 -8.47 8.89
CA ALA A 15 3.67 -8.26 8.03
C ALA A 15 3.91 -6.76 7.79
N GLU A 16 5.12 -6.42 7.37
CA GLU A 16 5.50 -5.06 6.97
C GLU A 16 6.27 -5.11 5.64
N ASN A 17 5.89 -4.22 4.73
CA ASN A 17 6.48 -4.09 3.39
C ASN A 17 6.86 -2.63 3.16
N HIS A 18 8.10 -2.38 2.75
CA HIS A 18 8.55 -1.06 2.31
C HIS A 18 8.20 -0.86 0.84
N LEU A 19 7.39 0.15 0.50
CA LEU A 19 6.87 0.41 -0.84
C LEU A 19 7.29 1.80 -1.35
N GLY A 20 8.56 2.18 -1.16
CA GLY A 20 9.10 3.51 -1.46
C GLY A 20 9.41 4.32 -0.20
N HIS A 21 10.10 5.46 -0.36
CA HIS A 21 10.57 6.29 0.76
C HIS A 21 9.51 7.23 1.31
N GLU A 22 8.57 7.66 0.46
CA GLU A 22 7.47 8.54 0.85
C GLU A 22 6.13 7.91 0.48
N GLY A 23 5.19 7.89 1.42
CA GLY A 23 3.81 7.46 1.20
C GLY A 23 2.84 8.64 1.27
N TYR A 24 1.86 8.68 0.38
CA TYR A 24 0.78 9.67 0.45
C TYR A 24 -0.26 9.22 1.47
N ALA A 25 -0.74 10.15 2.30
CA ALA A 25 -1.64 9.83 3.42
C ALA A 25 -3.02 9.32 2.98
N THR A 26 -3.47 9.65 1.77
CA THR A 26 -4.80 9.27 1.27
C THR A 26 -4.71 8.08 0.32
N ILE A 27 -5.29 6.96 0.76
CA ILE A 27 -5.48 5.75 -0.06
C ILE A 27 -6.74 5.90 -0.91
N ALA A 28 -6.72 5.42 -2.16
CA ALA A 28 -7.92 5.31 -3.00
C ALA A 28 -8.42 3.85 -3.04
N ILE A 29 -9.74 3.64 -2.98
CA ILE A 29 -10.35 2.31 -2.99
C ILE A 29 -11.41 2.26 -4.10
N SER A 30 -11.33 1.27 -4.98
CA SER A 30 -12.31 1.06 -6.06
C SER A 30 -12.37 -0.41 -6.47
N ASN A 31 -13.58 -0.93 -6.72
CA ASN A 31 -13.81 -2.32 -7.16
C ASN A 31 -13.10 -3.39 -6.29
N GLY A 32 -13.10 -3.22 -4.97
CA GLY A 32 -12.40 -4.13 -4.04
C GLY A 32 -10.87 -4.06 -4.09
N GLN A 33 -10.31 -3.13 -4.85
CA GLN A 33 -8.87 -2.88 -4.95
C GLN A 33 -8.47 -1.67 -4.09
N ILE A 34 -7.26 -1.73 -3.55
CA ILE A 34 -6.65 -0.65 -2.76
C ILE A 34 -5.51 -0.06 -3.58
N PHE A 35 -5.53 1.25 -3.80
CA PHE A 35 -4.51 1.96 -4.56
C PHE A 35 -3.71 2.89 -3.66
N LEU A 36 -2.40 2.67 -3.61
CA LEU A 36 -1.47 3.44 -2.79
C LEU A 36 -0.47 4.16 -3.68
N ARG A 37 -0.38 5.48 -3.49
CA ARG A 37 0.64 6.32 -4.13
C ARG A 37 1.86 6.44 -3.23
N THR A 38 3.03 6.36 -3.85
CA THR A 38 4.32 6.41 -3.17
C THR A 38 5.33 7.15 -4.06
N ALA A 39 6.43 7.61 -3.47
CA ALA A 39 7.54 8.17 -4.21
C ALA A 39 8.88 7.60 -3.73
N GLU A 40 9.81 7.49 -4.66
CA GLU A 40 11.18 7.04 -4.42
C GLU A 40 12.15 7.80 -5.33
N ASP A 41 13.34 8.10 -4.84
CA ASP A 41 14.41 8.65 -5.66
C ASP A 41 15.14 7.51 -6.38
N LEU A 42 14.97 7.44 -7.70
CA LEU A 42 15.63 6.47 -8.56
C LEU A 42 16.61 7.19 -9.48
N ASN A 43 17.90 6.88 -9.35
CA ASN A 43 18.99 7.50 -10.12
C ASN A 43 19.01 9.05 -10.00
N GLY A 44 18.81 9.56 -8.78
CA GLY A 44 18.85 11.00 -8.50
C GLY A 44 17.63 11.77 -9.03
N ARG A 45 16.54 11.07 -9.37
CA ARG A 45 15.28 11.68 -9.78
C ARG A 45 14.13 11.09 -8.98
N ARG A 46 13.26 11.96 -8.47
CA ARG A 46 12.00 11.55 -7.85
C ARG A 46 11.13 10.86 -8.89
N GLN A 47 10.71 9.64 -8.58
CA GLN A 47 9.72 8.90 -9.34
C GLN A 47 8.53 8.54 -8.46
N GLU A 48 7.32 8.73 -8.98
CA GLU A 48 6.09 8.36 -8.29
C GLU A 48 5.54 7.05 -8.84
N PHE A 49 5.03 6.21 -7.94
CA PHE A 49 4.45 4.91 -8.24
C PHE A 49 3.04 4.79 -7.69
N LEU A 50 2.17 4.09 -8.42
CA LEU A 50 0.84 3.69 -7.99
C LEU A 50 0.79 2.17 -7.84
N TYR A 51 0.73 1.69 -6.60
CA TYR A 51 0.58 0.27 -6.30
C TYR A 51 -0.90 -0.10 -6.23
N CYS A 52 -1.26 -1.26 -6.81
CA CYS A 52 -2.55 -1.91 -6.63
C CYS A 52 -2.38 -3.08 -5.63
N LEU A 53 -2.95 -2.93 -4.44
CA LEU A 53 -2.80 -3.85 -3.29
C LEU A 53 -4.04 -4.73 -3.09
N GLY A 54 -4.67 -5.18 -4.17
CA GLY A 54 -5.78 -6.12 -4.16
C GLY A 54 -5.49 -7.35 -5.03
N ALA A 55 -6.11 -8.48 -4.71
CA ALA A 55 -6.14 -9.61 -5.64
C ALA A 55 -7.16 -9.29 -6.73
N THR A 56 -6.80 -9.41 -8.00
CA THR A 56 -7.79 -9.53 -9.07
C THR A 56 -8.49 -10.86 -8.87
N PRO A 57 -9.83 -10.90 -8.64
CA PRO A 57 -10.54 -12.16 -8.70
C PRO A 57 -10.36 -12.72 -10.11
N ALA A 58 -9.83 -13.94 -10.24
CA ALA A 58 -10.00 -14.69 -11.47
C ALA A 58 -11.50 -15.02 -11.56
N PHE A 59 -12.20 -14.43 -12.54
CA PHE A 59 -13.55 -14.83 -12.90
C PHE A 59 -13.53 -16.18 -13.61
#